data_AF-A0A1H7SKI0-F1
#
_entry.id   AF-A0A1H7SKI0-F1
#
_cell.length_a   1.000
_cell.length_b   1.000
_cell.length_c   1.000
_cell.angle_alpha   90.00
_cell.angle_beta   90.00
_cell.angle_gamma   90.00
#
_symmetry.space_group_name_H-M   'P 1'
#
loop_
_entity.id
_entity.type
_entity.pdbx_description
1 polymer ?
#
loop_
_entity_poly.entity_id
_entity_poly.type
_entity_poly.pdbx_seq_one_letter_code
_entity_poly.pdbx_strand_id
1 'polypeptide(L)'
;MVDGPDIVYSSASVTPDTLYTGSAINATVTVENTGNSQQSYNATVTVDGSVVASKTGSLNAGETTTVSFTKTLWDTDDHDVSVGGLASQTVTVQSANANFHGGPGNPGYYPDQSGPTSTPTELWNMTDGTPMVMQPTIVGDTLYFAFHDGGKLYAVDPVTGAEKWNATPGGSS
;
A
#
# COMPACT_ATOMS: atom_id res chain seq x y z
N MET A 1 24.72 -18.01 -32.48
CA MET A 1 23.39 -17.57 -32.01
C MET A 1 23.65 -16.42 -31.06
N VAL A 2 22.94 -15.31 -31.21
CA VAL A 2 23.06 -14.19 -30.26
C VAL A 2 22.18 -14.60 -29.09
N ASP A 3 22.77 -15.01 -27.97
CA ASP A 3 22.00 -15.27 -26.75
C ASP A 3 21.21 -14.01 -26.43
N GLY A 4 19.92 -14.17 -26.13
CA GLY A 4 19.11 -13.09 -25.60
C GLY A 4 19.66 -12.62 -24.24
N PRO A 5 19.05 -11.61 -23.63
CA PRO A 5 19.37 -11.31 -22.23
C PRO A 5 19.14 -12.57 -21.39
N ASP A 6 20.14 -12.98 -20.58
CA ASP A 6 20.02 -14.18 -19.74
C ASP A 6 19.11 -13.94 -18.52
N ILE A 7 18.74 -12.67 -18.27
CA ILE A 7 17.79 -12.28 -17.25
C ILE A 7 16.36 -12.57 -17.70
N VAL A 8 15.69 -13.45 -16.97
CA VAL A 8 14.30 -13.84 -17.18
C VAL A 8 13.45 -13.34 -16.01
N TYR A 9 12.29 -12.76 -16.33
CA TYR A 9 11.29 -12.34 -15.36
C TYR A 9 10.12 -13.34 -15.35
N SER A 10 9.64 -13.73 -14.18
CA SER A 10 8.51 -14.66 -14.04
C SER A 10 7.71 -14.37 -12.76
N SER A 11 6.59 -15.09 -12.58
CA SER A 11 5.79 -15.06 -11.35
C SER A 11 5.37 -13.66 -10.88
N ALA A 12 4.96 -12.79 -11.82
CA ALA A 12 4.43 -11.47 -11.49
C ALA A 12 3.14 -11.57 -10.68
N SER A 13 3.01 -10.74 -9.65
CA SER A 13 1.81 -10.61 -8.82
C SER A 13 1.62 -9.15 -8.41
N VAL A 14 0.38 -8.68 -8.42
CA VAL A 14 -0.01 -7.34 -7.95
C VAL A 14 -1.17 -7.50 -6.99
N THR A 15 -1.02 -7.06 -5.74
CA THR A 15 -2.08 -7.18 -4.72
C THR A 15 -2.20 -5.93 -3.85
N PRO A 16 -3.40 -5.53 -3.40
CA PRO A 16 -4.71 -6.04 -3.84
C PRO A 16 -5.04 -5.58 -5.28
N ASP A 17 -6.03 -6.21 -5.90
CA ASP A 17 -6.60 -5.86 -7.21
C ASP A 17 -7.73 -4.82 -7.12
N THR A 18 -8.23 -4.53 -5.92
CA THR A 18 -9.16 -3.43 -5.64
C THR A 18 -8.72 -2.69 -4.39
N LEU A 19 -8.65 -1.35 -4.47
CA LEU A 19 -8.28 -0.48 -3.36
C LEU A 19 -8.94 0.90 -3.49
N TYR A 20 -8.76 1.76 -2.49
CA TYR A 20 -9.14 3.17 -2.55
C TYR A 20 -7.95 4.06 -2.90
N THR A 21 -8.19 5.20 -3.53
CA THR A 21 -7.16 6.23 -3.76
C THR A 21 -6.36 6.52 -2.49
N GLY A 22 -5.04 6.64 -2.63
CA GLY A 22 -4.10 6.79 -1.53
C GLY A 22 -3.68 5.48 -0.86
N SER A 23 -4.28 4.34 -1.23
CA SER A 23 -3.81 3.02 -0.78
C SER A 23 -2.69 2.49 -1.68
N ALA A 24 -1.92 1.52 -1.18
CA ALA A 24 -0.78 0.96 -1.88
C ALA A 24 -1.04 -0.47 -2.37
N ILE A 25 -0.53 -0.77 -3.56
CA ILE A 25 -0.32 -2.13 -4.05
C ILE A 25 1.08 -2.63 -3.66
N ASN A 26 1.20 -3.94 -3.53
CA ASN A 26 2.45 -4.66 -3.53
C ASN A 26 2.59 -5.43 -4.86
N ALA A 27 3.55 -5.03 -5.68
CA ALA A 27 3.89 -5.70 -6.93
C ALA A 27 5.18 -6.51 -6.77
N THR A 28 5.13 -7.80 -7.07
CA THR A 28 6.28 -8.71 -6.95
C THR A 28 6.59 -9.37 -8.29
N VAL A 29 7.87 -9.60 -8.56
CA VAL A 29 8.34 -10.38 -9.72
C VAL A 29 9.56 -11.20 -9.35
N THR A 30 9.64 -12.43 -9.86
CA THR A 30 10.84 -13.26 -9.77
C THR A 30 11.78 -12.91 -10.92
N VAL A 31 13.06 -12.73 -10.59
CA VAL A 31 14.13 -12.44 -11.55
C VAL A 31 15.17 -13.54 -11.45
N GLU A 32 15.47 -14.20 -12.55
CA GLU A 32 16.45 -15.28 -12.64
C GLU A 32 17.52 -14.96 -13.68
N ASN A 33 18.78 -15.22 -13.34
CA ASN A 33 19.86 -15.21 -14.32
C ASN A 33 20.13 -16.63 -14.82
N THR A 34 19.64 -16.92 -16.03
CA THR A 34 19.79 -18.23 -16.70
C THR A 34 21.14 -18.40 -17.41
N GLY A 35 22.00 -17.39 -17.32
CA GLY A 35 23.28 -17.29 -17.99
C GLY A 35 24.43 -17.89 -17.20
N ASN A 36 25.62 -17.85 -17.80
CA ASN A 36 26.83 -18.45 -17.22
C ASN A 36 27.75 -17.44 -16.52
N SER A 37 27.32 -16.18 -16.37
CA SER A 37 28.09 -15.11 -15.72
C SER A 37 27.18 -14.16 -14.96
N GLN A 38 27.73 -13.37 -14.05
CA GLN A 38 26.94 -12.38 -13.31
C GLN A 38 26.38 -11.31 -14.25
N GLN A 39 25.09 -11.03 -14.14
CA GLN A 39 24.40 -10.01 -14.94
C GLN A 39 23.60 -9.04 -14.06
N SER A 40 23.47 -7.81 -14.53
CA SER A 40 22.58 -6.82 -13.93
C SER A 40 21.16 -6.96 -14.46
N TYR A 41 20.18 -6.63 -13.62
CA TYR A 41 18.77 -6.55 -13.98
C TYR A 41 18.19 -5.18 -13.62
N ASN A 42 17.07 -4.82 -14.27
CA ASN A 42 16.27 -3.64 -13.94
C ASN A 42 14.79 -4.00 -13.98
N ALA A 43 14.22 -4.34 -12.82
CA ALA A 43 12.79 -4.62 -12.70
C ALA A 43 12.04 -3.28 -12.63
N THR A 44 10.99 -3.13 -13.44
CA THR A 44 10.16 -1.91 -13.46
C THR A 44 8.72 -2.24 -13.11
N VAL A 45 8.01 -1.28 -12.52
CA VAL A 45 6.56 -1.30 -12.39
C VAL A 45 6.00 -0.24 -13.33
N THR A 46 5.00 -0.60 -14.13
CA THR A 46 4.24 0.35 -14.94
C THR A 46 2.80 0.47 -14.44
N VAL A 47 2.25 1.67 -14.56
CA VAL A 47 0.81 1.95 -14.41
C VAL A 47 0.37 2.63 -15.69
N ASP A 48 -0.62 2.05 -16.39
CA ASP A 48 -1.13 2.51 -17.68
C ASP A 48 -0.01 2.71 -18.73
N GLY A 49 0.93 1.76 -18.73
CA GLY A 49 2.09 1.77 -19.62
C GLY A 49 3.22 2.74 -19.23
N SER A 50 3.03 3.60 -18.22
CA SER A 50 4.06 4.52 -17.74
C SER A 50 4.88 3.89 -16.61
N VAL A 51 6.22 3.92 -16.69
CA VAL A 51 7.10 3.42 -15.62
C VAL A 51 6.99 4.32 -14.39
N VAL A 52 6.52 3.75 -13.27
CA VAL A 52 6.29 4.49 -12.00
C VAL A 52 7.27 4.13 -10.89
N ALA A 53 8.01 3.03 -11.05
CA ALA A 53 9.07 2.59 -10.15
C ALA A 53 10.05 1.66 -10.87
N SER A 54 11.29 1.62 -10.41
CA SER A 54 12.32 0.71 -10.92
C SER A 54 13.27 0.28 -9.81
N LYS A 55 13.76 -0.95 -9.86
CA LYS A 55 14.80 -1.47 -8.95
C LYS A 55 15.82 -2.27 -9.74
N THR A 56 17.08 -1.88 -9.58
CA THR A 56 18.21 -2.55 -10.21
C THR A 56 18.92 -3.47 -9.23
N GLY A 57 19.52 -4.54 -9.74
CA GLY A 57 20.39 -5.42 -8.96
C GLY A 57 21.30 -6.24 -9.87
N SER A 58 22.04 -7.18 -9.29
CA SER A 58 22.88 -8.13 -10.02
C SER A 58 22.69 -9.53 -9.48
N LEU A 59 22.67 -10.52 -10.36
CA LEU A 59 22.51 -11.93 -10.03
C LEU A 59 23.68 -12.71 -10.62
N ASN A 60 24.28 -13.61 -9.82
CA ASN A 60 25.26 -14.56 -10.33
C ASN A 60 24.60 -15.58 -11.28
N ALA A 61 25.41 -16.36 -11.97
CA ALA A 61 24.93 -17.43 -12.84
C ALA A 61 24.03 -18.42 -12.07
N GLY A 62 22.83 -18.67 -12.57
CA GLY A 62 21.83 -19.55 -11.94
C GLY A 62 21.18 -18.98 -10.68
N GLU A 63 21.42 -17.71 -10.32
CA GLU A 63 20.81 -17.09 -9.15
C GLU A 63 19.41 -16.56 -9.46
N THR A 64 18.50 -16.70 -8.49
CA THR A 64 17.12 -16.21 -8.56
C THR A 64 16.84 -15.32 -7.36
N THR A 65 16.08 -14.25 -7.56
CA THR A 65 15.58 -13.39 -6.48
C THR A 65 14.14 -12.95 -6.73
N THR A 66 13.45 -12.51 -5.69
CA THR A 66 12.13 -11.88 -5.80
C THR A 66 12.26 -10.40 -5.50
N VAL A 67 11.80 -9.57 -6.42
CA VAL A 67 11.79 -8.12 -6.27
C VAL A 67 10.37 -7.68 -5.90
N SER A 68 10.26 -6.92 -4.80
CA SER A 68 8.99 -6.35 -4.31
C SER A 68 9.00 -4.83 -4.42
N PHE A 69 7.86 -4.27 -4.82
CA PHE A 69 7.59 -2.84 -4.90
C PHE A 69 6.30 -2.51 -4.15
N THR A 70 6.34 -1.49 -3.30
CA THR A 70 5.15 -0.88 -2.74
C THR A 70 4.85 0.41 -3.50
N LYS A 71 3.66 0.52 -4.10
CA LYS A 71 3.28 1.70 -4.89
C LYS A 71 1.89 2.17 -4.50
N THR A 72 1.79 3.44 -4.09
CA THR A 72 0.51 4.12 -3.86
C THR A 72 -0.12 4.55 -5.19
N LEU A 73 -1.42 4.26 -5.35
CA LEU A 73 -2.22 4.71 -6.48
C LEU A 73 -3.21 5.79 -6.02
N TRP A 74 -3.33 6.87 -6.79
CA TRP A 74 -4.10 8.06 -6.40
C TRP A 74 -5.22 8.37 -7.38
N ASP A 75 -4.96 8.15 -8.66
CA ASP A 75 -5.99 8.33 -9.68
C ASP A 75 -7.03 7.22 -9.48
N THR A 76 -8.29 7.60 -9.57
CA THR A 76 -9.41 6.65 -9.53
C THR A 76 -9.63 6.07 -10.91
N ASP A 77 -10.39 4.98 -10.98
CA ASP A 77 -10.66 4.13 -12.15
C ASP A 77 -9.81 2.86 -12.17
N ASP A 78 -9.98 2.06 -13.22
CA ASP A 78 -9.19 0.86 -13.45
C ASP A 78 -7.84 1.24 -14.05
N HIS A 79 -6.77 0.70 -13.47
CA HIS A 79 -5.40 0.89 -13.92
C HIS A 79 -4.76 -0.43 -14.34
N ASP A 80 -4.05 -0.42 -15.46
CA ASP A 80 -3.27 -1.57 -15.91
C ASP A 80 -1.89 -1.53 -15.25
N VAL A 81 -1.66 -2.43 -14.29
CA VAL A 81 -0.40 -2.51 -13.55
C VAL A 81 0.42 -3.70 -14.04
N SER A 82 1.66 -3.43 -14.47
CA SER A 82 2.61 -4.49 -14.86
C SER A 82 3.89 -4.41 -14.02
N VAL A 83 4.55 -5.56 -13.83
CA VAL A 83 5.85 -5.63 -13.16
C VAL A 83 6.80 -6.54 -13.95
N GLY A 84 8.04 -6.08 -14.15
CA GLY A 84 9.07 -6.79 -14.91
C GLY A 84 8.78 -6.94 -16.41
N GLY A 85 7.87 -6.12 -16.96
CA GLY A 85 7.45 -6.21 -18.37
C GLY A 85 6.58 -7.43 -18.69
N LEU A 86 6.05 -8.11 -17.68
CA LEU A 86 5.10 -9.22 -17.83
C LEU A 86 3.67 -8.70 -18.05
N ALA A 87 2.72 -9.62 -18.26
CA ALA A 87 1.32 -9.27 -18.49
C ALA A 87 0.76 -8.39 -17.36
N SER A 88 0.01 -7.35 -17.74
CA SER A 88 -0.65 -6.45 -16.81
C SER A 88 -1.76 -7.17 -16.01
N GLN A 89 -1.92 -6.74 -14.77
CA GLN A 89 -3.06 -7.04 -13.92
C GLN A 89 -3.86 -5.74 -13.75
N THR A 90 -5.17 -5.81 -13.94
CA THR A 90 -6.05 -4.67 -13.70
C THR A 90 -6.21 -4.46 -12.21
N VAL A 91 -6.04 -3.20 -11.78
CA VAL A 91 -6.22 -2.78 -10.40
C VAL A 91 -7.29 -1.68 -10.38
N THR A 92 -8.41 -1.94 -9.72
CA THR A 92 -9.51 -0.97 -9.57
C THR A 92 -9.22 -0.03 -8.40
N VAL A 93 -9.03 1.25 -8.68
CA VAL A 93 -8.87 2.29 -7.67
C VAL A 93 -10.17 3.06 -7.50
N GLN A 94 -10.83 2.84 -6.38
CA GLN A 94 -12.07 3.49 -6.02
C GLN A 94 -11.80 4.85 -5.36
N SER A 95 -12.73 5.78 -5.52
CA SER A 95 -12.70 7.02 -4.73
C SER A 95 -12.70 6.67 -3.24
N ALA A 96 -11.76 7.24 -2.49
CA ALA A 96 -11.68 7.06 -1.05
C ALA A 96 -12.81 7.85 -0.41
N ASN A 97 -13.47 7.23 0.57
CA ASN A 97 -14.54 7.82 1.38
C ASN A 97 -14.02 8.91 2.36
N ALA A 98 -13.16 9.82 1.91
CA ALA A 98 -12.57 10.86 2.74
C ALA A 98 -13.34 12.19 2.61
N ASN A 99 -14.65 12.16 2.83
CA ASN A 99 -15.34 13.32 3.36
C ASN A 99 -15.83 12.96 4.75
N PHE A 100 -15.50 13.79 5.73
CA PHE A 100 -16.13 13.77 7.05
C PHE A 100 -17.65 13.58 6.86
N HIS A 101 -18.20 12.52 7.45
CA HIS A 101 -19.63 12.20 7.41
C HIS A 101 -20.24 11.92 6.01
N GLY A 102 -19.49 11.44 5.01
CA GLY A 102 -20.12 10.93 3.77
C GLY A 102 -20.59 12.00 2.78
N GLY A 103 -19.94 13.17 2.76
CA GLY A 103 -20.12 14.22 1.76
C GLY A 103 -20.50 15.59 2.35
N PRO A 104 -20.68 16.63 1.52
CA PRO A 104 -20.94 18.02 1.97
C PRO A 104 -22.18 18.19 2.87
N GLY A 105 -23.11 17.24 2.82
CA GLY A 105 -24.31 17.23 3.67
C GLY A 105 -24.12 16.60 5.04
N ASN A 106 -22.92 16.08 5.35
CA ASN A 106 -22.63 15.30 6.55
C ASN A 106 -23.65 14.17 6.88
N PRO A 107 -24.14 13.38 5.91
CA PRO A 107 -25.19 12.39 6.14
C PRO A 107 -24.81 11.24 7.10
N GLY A 108 -23.52 10.99 7.35
CA GLY A 108 -23.04 9.87 8.15
C GLY A 108 -23.36 8.49 7.56
N TYR A 109 -23.77 8.45 6.29
CA TYR A 109 -24.24 7.26 5.57
C TYR A 109 -23.46 7.10 4.27
N TYR A 110 -23.00 5.88 4.00
CA TYR A 110 -22.21 5.51 2.83
C TYR A 110 -22.96 4.41 2.06
N PRO A 111 -23.77 4.76 1.03
CA PRO A 111 -24.67 3.82 0.36
C PRO A 111 -23.96 2.65 -0.33
N ASP A 112 -22.71 2.86 -0.77
CA ASP A 112 -21.90 1.85 -1.47
C ASP A 112 -20.97 1.09 -0.52
N GLN A 113 -21.15 1.22 0.79
CA GLN A 113 -20.37 0.52 1.80
C GLN A 113 -21.30 -0.34 2.64
N SER A 114 -21.03 -1.64 2.65
CA SER A 114 -21.59 -2.52 3.67
C SER A 114 -20.66 -2.47 4.89
N GLY A 115 -21.19 -2.09 6.04
CA GLY A 115 -20.50 -2.27 7.31
C GLY A 115 -20.20 -3.75 7.58
N PRO A 116 -19.43 -4.07 8.63
CA PRO A 116 -19.17 -5.45 9.01
C PRO A 116 -20.49 -6.22 9.18
N THR A 117 -20.65 -7.33 8.44
CA THR A 117 -21.86 -8.19 8.47
C THR A 117 -21.84 -9.18 9.63
N SER A 118 -20.74 -9.23 10.36
CA SER A 118 -20.57 -9.99 11.59
C SER A 118 -20.25 -9.03 12.74
N THR A 119 -20.53 -9.48 13.97
CA THR A 119 -20.11 -8.74 15.16
C THR A 119 -18.59 -8.57 15.13
N PRO A 120 -18.07 -7.32 15.16
CA PRO A 120 -16.64 -7.10 15.23
C PRO A 120 -16.07 -7.68 16.53
N THR A 121 -14.91 -8.31 16.44
CA THR A 121 -14.11 -8.74 17.59
C THR A 121 -13.03 -7.70 17.85
N GLU A 122 -12.86 -7.28 19.10
CA GLU A 122 -11.76 -6.41 19.50
C GLU A 122 -10.42 -7.09 19.23
N LEU A 123 -9.56 -6.49 18.39
CA LEU A 123 -8.20 -6.96 18.16
C LEU A 123 -7.25 -6.49 19.27
N TRP A 124 -7.37 -5.23 19.65
CA TRP A 124 -6.56 -4.58 20.67
C TRP A 124 -7.28 -3.35 21.21
N ASN A 125 -6.85 -2.88 22.37
CA ASN A 125 -7.26 -1.60 22.96
C ASN A 125 -6.06 -0.75 23.36
N MET A 126 -6.26 0.56 23.40
CA MET A 126 -5.30 1.51 23.92
C MET A 126 -5.99 2.39 24.96
N THR A 127 -5.38 2.51 26.13
CA THR A 127 -5.89 3.36 27.21
C THR A 127 -4.82 4.38 27.57
N ASP A 128 -4.91 5.60 27.02
CA ASP A 128 -4.07 6.73 27.40
C ASP A 128 -4.94 7.95 27.75
N GLY A 129 -5.62 7.88 28.89
CA GLY A 129 -6.38 9.00 29.45
C GLY A 129 -7.89 8.95 29.19
N THR A 130 -8.50 10.14 29.17
CA THR A 130 -9.97 10.30 29.11
C THR A 130 -10.50 9.89 27.72
N PRO A 131 -11.57 9.07 27.63
CA PRO A 131 -12.00 8.47 26.36
C PRO A 131 -12.71 9.49 25.47
N MET A 132 -11.92 10.31 24.77
CA MET A 132 -12.37 11.12 23.65
C MET A 132 -11.36 10.93 22.51
N VAL A 133 -11.58 9.89 21.72
CA VAL A 133 -10.84 9.62 20.49
C VAL A 133 -11.36 10.60 19.43
N MET A 134 -10.48 11.46 18.92
CA MET A 134 -10.77 12.20 17.68
C MET A 134 -10.83 11.22 16.52
N GLN A 135 -11.44 11.60 15.40
CA GLN A 135 -11.62 10.68 14.27
C GLN A 135 -10.28 10.04 13.84
N PRO A 136 -10.18 8.71 13.93
CA PRO A 136 -9.00 8.01 13.42
C PRO A 136 -8.97 8.05 11.90
N THR A 137 -7.77 8.00 11.32
CA THR A 137 -7.57 7.78 9.88
C THR A 137 -6.44 6.80 9.62
N ILE A 138 -6.54 6.01 8.55
CA ILE A 138 -5.49 5.08 8.13
C ILE A 138 -4.86 5.61 6.85
N VAL A 139 -3.54 5.72 6.81
CA VAL A 139 -2.76 6.03 5.60
C VAL A 139 -1.67 4.98 5.46
N GLY A 140 -1.68 4.25 4.34
CA GLY A 140 -0.78 3.12 4.13
C GLY A 140 -0.97 2.03 5.18
N ASP A 141 0.10 1.72 5.91
CA ASP A 141 0.15 0.69 6.96
C ASP A 141 0.01 1.27 8.39
N THR A 142 -0.41 2.54 8.50
CA THR A 142 -0.37 3.30 9.77
C THR A 142 -1.73 3.91 10.09
N LEU A 143 -2.21 3.65 11.32
CA LEU A 143 -3.40 4.24 11.91
C LEU A 143 -2.99 5.47 12.74
N TYR A 144 -3.62 6.61 12.45
CA TYR A 144 -3.44 7.87 13.14
C TYR A 144 -4.67 8.24 13.93
N PHE A 145 -4.52 8.62 15.20
CA PHE A 145 -5.59 9.12 16.03
C PHE A 145 -5.04 10.02 17.14
N ALA A 146 -5.91 10.85 17.72
CA ALA A 146 -5.54 11.75 18.80
C ALA A 146 -6.51 11.64 19.98
N PHE A 147 -5.98 11.84 21.18
CA PHE A 147 -6.79 12.07 22.37
C PHE A 147 -6.91 13.57 22.63
N HIS A 148 -8.11 14.02 23.00
CA HIS A 148 -8.34 15.42 23.34
C HIS A 148 -7.54 15.84 24.60
N ASP A 149 -7.29 14.91 25.51
CA ASP A 149 -6.57 15.18 26.76
C ASP A 149 -5.06 15.18 26.50
N GLY A 150 -4.42 16.35 26.64
CA GLY A 150 -2.99 16.54 26.39
C GLY A 150 -2.58 16.65 24.92
N GLY A 151 -3.52 16.53 23.97
CA GLY A 151 -3.29 16.80 22.55
C GLY A 151 -2.29 15.85 21.88
N LYS A 152 -2.12 14.62 22.36
CA LYS A 152 -1.19 13.66 21.75
C LYS A 152 -1.76 13.06 20.46
N LEU A 153 -0.95 13.05 19.42
CA LEU A 153 -1.15 12.32 18.17
C LEU A 153 -0.37 11.00 18.22
N TYR A 154 -1.06 9.91 17.92
CA TYR A 154 -0.50 8.57 17.84
C TYR A 154 -0.42 8.11 16.39
N ALA A 155 0.65 7.39 16.07
CA ALA A 155 0.78 6.59 14.86
C ALA A 155 1.04 5.14 15.28
N VAL A 156 0.15 4.23 14.92
CA VAL A 156 0.20 2.83 15.35
C VAL A 156 0.06 1.87 14.17
N ASP A 157 0.51 0.63 14.37
CA ASP A 157 0.17 -0.50 13.52
C ASP A 157 -1.31 -0.89 13.73
N PRO A 158 -2.16 -0.90 12.68
CA PRO A 158 -3.60 -1.14 12.83
C PRO A 158 -3.96 -2.58 13.21
N VAL A 159 -3.07 -3.55 12.98
CA VAL A 159 -3.32 -4.98 13.26
C VAL A 159 -3.00 -5.31 14.71
N THR A 160 -1.90 -4.76 15.22
CA THR A 160 -1.35 -5.11 16.55
C THR A 160 -1.60 -4.05 17.61
N GLY A 161 -1.89 -2.81 17.22
CA GLY A 161 -1.97 -1.66 18.13
C GLY A 161 -0.60 -1.16 18.60
N ALA A 162 0.50 -1.69 18.05
CA ALA A 162 1.84 -1.29 18.43
C ALA A 162 2.12 0.16 18.00
N GLU A 163 2.56 0.99 18.94
CA GLU A 163 2.97 2.36 18.66
C GLU A 163 4.20 2.38 17.74
N LYS A 164 4.08 3.09 16.62
CA LYS A 164 5.22 3.43 15.75
C LYS A 164 5.90 4.72 16.25
N TRP A 165 5.09 5.73 16.60
CA TRP A 165 5.53 6.95 17.28
C TRP A 165 4.33 7.71 17.88
N ASN A 166 4.62 8.62 18.81
CA ASN A 166 3.67 9.62 19.28
C ASN A 166 4.30 11.03 19.25
N ALA A 167 3.44 12.05 19.18
CA ALA A 167 3.84 13.45 19.24
C ALA A 167 2.83 14.30 20.01
N THR A 168 3.30 15.36 20.67
CA THR A 168 2.46 16.43 21.20
C THR A 168 2.65 17.65 20.32
N PRO A 169 1.74 17.95 19.37
CA PRO A 169 1.84 19.14 18.54
C PRO A 169 1.81 20.39 19.41
N GLY A 170 2.85 21.22 19.29
CA GLY A 170 2.97 22.46 20.05
C GLY A 170 2.05 23.54 19.48
N GLY A 171 0.97 23.86 20.20
CA GLY A 171 0.15 25.03 19.97
C GLY A 171 -0.02 25.78 21.29
N SER A 172 0.49 27.00 21.36
CA SER A 172 0.11 27.95 22.42
C SER A 172 -1.19 28.63 21.99
N SER A 173 -2.19 28.62 22.88
CA SER A 173 -3.40 29.44 22.74
C SER A 173 -3.12 30.93 22.99
#